data_AF-A0A954ZV92-F1
#
_entry.id   AF-A0A954ZV92-F1
#
_cell.length_a   1.000
_cell.length_b   1.000
_cell.length_c   1.000
_cell.angle_alpha   90.00
_cell.angle_beta   90.00
_cell.angle_gamma   90.00
#
_symmetry.space_group_name_H-M   'P 1'
#
loop_
_entity.id
_entity.type
_entity.pdbx_description
1 polymer ?
#
loop_
_entity_poly.entity_id
_entity_poly.type
_entity_poly.pdbx_seq_one_letter_code
_entity_poly.pdbx_strand_id
1 'polypeptide(L)'
;MRFKTLTLSATTSIAAATTPALAQEISPVNKYAWGENVGFLNFADAGDPPGSQGVFANPTYLEGFVWGENIGWINLGDGSGPYANTNNTNFGVNRSGSGDLTGYAWGENIGWVNFTGGSLATPANPARIEAGRFRGYAWGENTGWINLDDPNIFVALSCPADLNNDGMLNFFDVSAFLTAYSSGDPIADFTGDGLFNFFDVSAFLMAYSAGCP
;
A
#
# COMPACT_ATOMS: atom_id res chain seq x y z
N MET A 1 -35.89 7.57 57.85
CA MET A 1 -35.34 8.06 56.56
C MET A 1 -34.27 7.08 56.10
N ARG A 2 -34.50 6.33 55.01
CA ARG A 2 -33.51 5.39 54.44
C ARG A 2 -32.70 6.14 53.36
N PHE A 3 -31.39 6.27 53.55
CA PHE A 3 -30.48 6.77 52.52
C PHE A 3 -30.08 5.62 51.59
N LYS A 4 -30.36 5.76 50.29
CA LYS A 4 -29.89 4.85 49.24
C LYS A 4 -28.54 5.34 48.73
N THR A 5 -27.50 4.52 48.86
CA THR A 5 -26.18 4.77 48.28
C THR A 5 -26.24 4.51 46.77
N LEU A 6 -25.92 5.53 45.96
CA LEU A 6 -25.86 5.42 44.50
C LEU A 6 -24.40 5.23 44.07
N THR A 7 -24.04 4.03 43.63
CA THR A 7 -22.71 3.75 43.05
C THR A 7 -22.71 4.14 41.57
N LEU A 8 -21.87 5.11 41.22
CA LEU A 8 -21.65 5.56 39.84
C LEU A 8 -20.44 4.80 39.26
N SER A 9 -20.67 3.85 38.37
CA SER A 9 -19.60 3.22 37.59
C SER A 9 -19.33 4.07 36.35
N ALA A 10 -18.18 4.75 36.32
CA ALA A 10 -17.68 5.43 35.12
C ALA A 10 -16.90 4.41 34.28
N THR A 11 -17.44 4.02 33.14
CA THR A 11 -16.70 3.27 32.11
C THR A 11 -15.95 4.27 31.24
N THR A 12 -14.64 4.33 31.38
CA THR A 12 -13.77 5.11 30.50
C THR A 12 -13.63 4.36 29.17
N SER A 13 -14.47 4.68 28.19
CA SER A 13 -14.26 4.25 26.81
C SER A 13 -13.15 5.10 26.21
N ILE A 14 -11.95 4.53 26.08
CA ILE A 14 -10.88 5.10 25.27
C ILE A 14 -11.31 4.92 23.81
N ALA A 15 -11.77 6.00 23.18
CA ALA A 15 -11.90 6.02 21.73
C ALA A 15 -10.48 6.03 21.15
N ALA A 16 -10.08 4.93 20.53
CA ALA A 16 -8.88 4.92 19.68
C ALA A 16 -9.15 5.90 18.54
N ALA A 17 -8.48 7.05 18.55
CA ALA A 17 -8.47 7.94 17.39
C ALA A 17 -7.71 7.21 16.29
N THR A 18 -8.43 6.65 15.33
CA THR A 18 -7.84 6.18 14.08
C THR A 18 -7.34 7.42 13.36
N THR A 19 -6.03 7.65 13.34
CA THR A 19 -5.44 8.61 12.43
C THR A 19 -5.84 8.21 11.01
N PRO A 20 -6.21 9.17 10.14
CA PRO A 20 -6.46 8.85 8.75
C PRO A 20 -5.15 8.26 8.20
N ALA A 21 -5.23 7.03 7.69
CA ALA A 21 -4.11 6.44 6.98
C ALA A 21 -3.76 7.37 5.80
N LEU A 22 -2.49 7.69 5.63
CA LEU A 22 -2.02 8.44 4.47
C LEU A 22 -1.87 7.50 3.28
N ALA A 23 -1.71 8.07 2.08
CA ALA A 23 -1.32 7.29 0.91
C ALA A 23 -0.01 6.55 1.19
N GLN A 24 0.03 5.26 0.84
CA GLN A 24 1.18 4.40 1.07
C GLN A 24 1.88 4.09 -0.25
N GLU A 25 3.18 4.32 -0.29
CA GLU A 25 4.03 3.91 -1.42
C GLU A 25 4.19 2.39 -1.47
N ILE A 26 4.62 1.87 -2.62
CA ILE A 26 5.06 0.47 -2.73
C ILE A 26 6.49 0.32 -2.22
N SER A 27 6.77 -0.78 -1.52
CA SER A 27 8.11 -1.05 -1.02
C SER A 27 9.11 -1.16 -2.20
N PRO A 28 10.30 -0.57 -2.14
CA PRO A 28 11.28 -0.63 -3.23
C PRO A 28 11.87 -2.03 -3.46
N VAL A 29 11.69 -2.95 -2.50
CA VAL A 29 12.18 -4.34 -2.54
C VAL A 29 11.11 -5.28 -3.11
N ASN A 30 9.98 -5.39 -2.41
CA ASN A 30 8.83 -6.20 -2.81
C ASN A 30 7.85 -5.36 -3.63
N LYS A 31 8.12 -5.23 -4.93
CA LYS A 31 7.36 -4.36 -5.86
C LYS A 31 6.83 -5.07 -7.10
N TYR A 32 7.08 -6.37 -7.19
CA TYR A 32 6.78 -7.13 -8.40
C TYR A 32 5.55 -8.00 -8.23
N ALA A 33 4.69 -7.98 -9.25
CA ALA A 33 3.70 -9.00 -9.52
C ALA A 33 4.04 -9.68 -10.85
N TRP A 34 3.33 -10.74 -11.20
CA TRP A 34 3.57 -11.47 -12.44
C TRP A 34 2.28 -12.00 -13.07
N GLY A 35 2.26 -12.14 -14.39
CA GLY A 35 1.21 -12.87 -15.10
C GLY A 35 1.76 -13.62 -16.31
N GLU A 36 1.13 -14.75 -16.65
CA GLU A 36 1.60 -15.67 -17.69
C GLU A 36 1.84 -15.00 -19.05
N ASN A 37 0.95 -14.09 -19.45
CA ASN A 37 1.02 -13.43 -20.76
C ASN A 37 1.67 -12.04 -20.73
N VAL A 38 2.04 -11.54 -19.54
CA VAL A 38 2.54 -10.16 -19.37
C VAL A 38 3.95 -10.09 -18.77
N GLY A 39 4.42 -11.18 -18.15
CA GLY A 39 5.71 -11.21 -17.45
C GLY A 39 5.66 -10.45 -16.13
N PHE A 40 6.79 -9.87 -15.74
CA PHE A 40 6.90 -9.09 -14.51
C PHE A 40 6.27 -7.71 -14.63
N LEU A 41 5.57 -7.32 -13.57
CA LEU A 41 4.92 -6.03 -13.40
C LEU A 41 5.54 -5.31 -12.19
N ASN A 42 6.14 -4.14 -12.40
CA ASN A 42 6.74 -3.31 -11.36
C ASN A 42 5.75 -2.22 -10.92
N PHE A 43 5.37 -2.22 -9.65
CA PHE A 43 4.39 -1.29 -9.08
C PHE A 43 5.04 -0.05 -8.44
N ALA A 44 6.35 -0.01 -8.25
CA ALA A 44 7.00 1.09 -7.53
C ALA A 44 7.65 2.13 -8.45
N ASP A 45 8.40 1.71 -9.46
CA ASP A 45 9.44 2.56 -10.04
C ASP A 45 8.99 3.45 -11.21
N ALA A 46 7.69 3.69 -11.39
CA ALA A 46 7.22 4.50 -12.52
C ALA A 46 7.59 5.99 -12.39
N GLY A 47 7.83 6.65 -13.53
CA GLY A 47 8.22 8.07 -13.61
C GLY A 47 9.73 8.34 -13.64
N ASP A 48 10.11 9.61 -13.72
CA ASP A 48 11.49 10.10 -13.67
C ASP A 48 11.55 11.36 -12.78
N PRO A 49 12.13 11.29 -11.56
CA PRO A 49 12.88 10.15 -11.01
C PRO A 49 12.00 8.90 -10.75
N PRO A 50 12.59 7.69 -10.71
CA PRO A 50 11.87 6.46 -10.40
C PRO A 50 11.05 6.60 -9.11
N GLY A 51 9.79 6.18 -9.15
CA GLY A 51 8.86 6.31 -8.03
C GLY A 51 7.93 7.52 -8.08
N SER A 52 8.29 8.57 -8.84
CA SER A 52 7.49 9.81 -8.92
C SER A 52 6.07 9.62 -9.47
N GLN A 53 5.83 8.53 -10.19
CA GLN A 53 4.52 8.15 -10.74
C GLN A 53 4.16 6.70 -10.42
N GLY A 54 4.87 6.09 -9.46
CA GLY A 54 4.61 4.74 -8.97
C GLY A 54 3.22 4.58 -8.38
N VAL A 55 2.87 3.38 -7.98
CA VAL A 55 1.59 3.13 -7.36
C VAL A 55 1.55 3.72 -5.95
N PHE A 56 0.52 4.51 -5.67
CA PHE A 56 0.20 4.95 -4.31
C PHE A 56 -1.11 4.32 -3.86
N ALA A 57 -1.06 3.60 -2.74
CA ALA A 57 -2.23 3.01 -2.11
C ALA A 57 -2.87 3.98 -1.14
N ASN A 58 -3.81 4.77 -1.63
CA ASN A 58 -4.67 5.62 -0.81
C ASN A 58 -5.62 4.77 0.05
N PRO A 59 -6.22 5.34 1.11
CA PRO A 59 -7.15 4.60 1.97
C PRO A 59 -8.38 4.06 1.26
N THR A 60 -8.78 4.70 0.14
CA THR A 60 -10.03 4.38 -0.56
C THR A 60 -9.85 4.08 -2.05
N TYR A 61 -8.64 4.22 -2.59
CA TYR A 61 -8.33 3.95 -3.99
C TYR A 61 -6.82 3.75 -4.21
N LEU A 62 -6.43 3.34 -5.40
CA LEU A 62 -5.05 3.35 -5.87
C LEU A 62 -4.88 4.38 -6.98
N GLU A 63 -3.68 4.90 -7.14
CA GLU A 63 -3.32 5.79 -8.25
C GLU A 63 -1.94 5.42 -8.81
N GLY A 64 -1.57 6.06 -9.91
CA GLY A 64 -0.25 5.92 -10.51
C GLY A 64 -0.16 4.76 -11.48
N PHE A 65 1.07 4.41 -11.83
CA PHE A 65 1.37 3.53 -12.95
C PHE A 65 2.16 2.29 -12.55
N VAL A 66 1.83 1.17 -13.21
CA VAL A 66 2.56 -0.08 -13.15
C VAL A 66 3.29 -0.27 -14.48
N TRP A 67 4.58 -0.59 -14.43
CA TRP A 67 5.36 -0.95 -15.60
C TRP A 67 5.32 -2.46 -15.84
N GLY A 68 4.86 -2.90 -17.00
CA GLY A 68 5.00 -4.29 -17.45
C GLY A 68 6.03 -4.42 -18.55
N GLU A 69 7.02 -5.28 -18.37
CA GLU A 69 8.17 -5.41 -19.28
C GLU A 69 7.77 -5.75 -20.73
N ASN A 70 6.68 -6.52 -20.91
CA ASN A 70 6.20 -6.97 -22.22
C ASN A 70 5.00 -6.18 -22.74
N ILE A 71 4.43 -5.29 -21.92
CA ILE A 71 3.11 -4.68 -22.18
C ILE A 71 3.08 -3.16 -22.00
N GLY A 72 4.14 -2.56 -21.48
CA GLY A 72 4.18 -1.13 -21.19
C GLY A 72 3.39 -0.75 -19.94
N TRP A 73 2.84 0.46 -19.93
CA TRP A 73 2.22 1.07 -18.76
C TRP A 73 0.78 0.61 -18.53
N ILE A 74 0.44 0.41 -17.25
CA ILE A 74 -0.93 0.25 -16.76
C ILE A 74 -1.23 1.39 -15.79
N ASN A 75 -2.30 2.14 -16.03
CA ASN A 75 -2.79 3.21 -15.18
C ASN A 75 -3.84 2.67 -14.19
N LEU A 76 -3.58 2.81 -12.89
CA LEU A 76 -4.51 2.39 -11.82
C LEU A 76 -5.54 3.47 -11.45
N GLY A 77 -5.35 4.71 -11.91
CA GLY A 77 -6.21 5.85 -11.60
C GLY A 77 -5.42 7.16 -11.59
N ASP A 78 -6.14 8.28 -11.77
CA ASP A 78 -5.57 9.63 -11.88
C ASP A 78 -5.41 10.35 -10.52
N GLY A 79 -5.58 9.65 -9.41
CA GLY A 79 -5.55 10.20 -8.07
C GLY A 79 -6.81 10.95 -7.60
N SER A 80 -7.88 10.97 -8.39
CA SER A 80 -9.16 11.60 -8.01
C SER A 80 -10.19 10.64 -7.41
N GLY A 81 -9.75 9.47 -6.94
CA GLY A 81 -10.64 8.42 -6.44
C GLY A 81 -11.40 8.81 -5.16
N PRO A 82 -12.40 8.00 -4.75
CA PRO A 82 -12.84 6.77 -5.39
C PRO A 82 -13.49 6.97 -6.77
N TYR A 83 -13.23 6.03 -7.66
CA TYR A 83 -13.64 6.05 -9.05
C TYR A 83 -15.06 5.51 -9.23
N ALA A 84 -15.89 6.24 -9.98
CA ALA A 84 -17.24 5.80 -10.30
C ALA A 84 -17.25 4.55 -11.21
N ASN A 85 -16.20 4.37 -12.04
CA ASN A 85 -16.05 3.22 -12.94
C ASN A 85 -17.28 3.01 -13.86
N THR A 86 -17.82 4.10 -14.41
CA THR A 86 -19.00 4.05 -15.31
C THR A 86 -18.65 4.30 -16.77
N ASN A 87 -17.47 4.85 -17.07
CA ASN A 87 -16.97 5.08 -18.42
C ASN A 87 -15.42 5.15 -18.44
N ASN A 88 -14.85 5.42 -19.61
CA ASN A 88 -13.41 5.46 -19.84
C ASN A 88 -12.71 6.74 -19.37
N THR A 89 -13.42 7.69 -18.75
CA THR A 89 -12.84 8.92 -18.20
C THR A 89 -12.85 8.97 -16.67
N ASN A 90 -13.48 7.99 -16.02
CA ASN A 90 -13.61 7.92 -14.56
C ASN A 90 -13.28 6.53 -14.00
N PHE A 91 -12.35 5.86 -14.67
CA PHE A 91 -11.86 4.54 -14.29
C PHE A 91 -10.78 4.63 -13.23
N GLY A 92 -10.63 3.55 -12.48
CA GLY A 92 -9.50 3.32 -11.60
C GLY A 92 -9.80 2.22 -10.59
N VAL A 93 -8.80 1.90 -9.77
CA VAL A 93 -8.89 0.85 -8.76
C VAL A 93 -9.27 1.45 -7.42
N ASN A 94 -10.42 1.04 -6.89
CA ASN A 94 -10.92 1.42 -5.58
C ASN A 94 -10.47 0.43 -4.51
N ARG A 95 -10.28 0.92 -3.29
CA ARG A 95 -9.93 0.13 -2.10
C ARG A 95 -11.03 0.28 -1.05
N SER A 96 -11.50 -0.82 -0.48
CA SER A 96 -12.43 -0.80 0.65
C SER A 96 -11.70 -0.65 1.99
N GLY A 97 -12.42 -0.37 3.07
CA GLY A 97 -11.85 -0.37 4.42
C GLY A 97 -11.34 -1.74 4.88
N SER A 98 -11.79 -2.84 4.26
CA SER A 98 -11.26 -4.20 4.47
C SER A 98 -10.05 -4.52 3.58
N GLY A 99 -9.67 -3.61 2.67
CA GLY A 99 -8.56 -3.78 1.74
C GLY A 99 -8.94 -4.41 0.39
N ASP A 100 -10.21 -4.75 0.16
CA ASP A 100 -10.65 -5.32 -1.11
C ASP A 100 -10.45 -4.31 -2.26
N LEU A 101 -9.89 -4.78 -3.38
CA LEU A 101 -9.67 -3.98 -4.56
C LEU A 101 -10.76 -4.23 -5.59
N THR A 102 -11.31 -3.16 -6.15
CA THR A 102 -12.38 -3.22 -7.16
C THR A 102 -12.15 -2.21 -8.27
N GLY A 103 -12.89 -2.32 -9.37
CA GLY A 103 -12.79 -1.40 -10.49
C GLY A 103 -11.78 -1.86 -11.54
N TYR A 104 -11.29 -0.91 -12.33
CA TYR A 104 -10.54 -1.21 -13.54
C TYR A 104 -9.30 -0.34 -13.67
N ALA A 105 -8.21 -0.98 -14.08
CA ALA A 105 -7.01 -0.31 -14.56
C ALA A 105 -6.97 -0.37 -16.09
N TRP A 106 -6.22 0.54 -16.71
CA TRP A 106 -6.10 0.62 -18.16
C TRP A 106 -4.65 0.54 -18.62
N GLY A 107 -4.32 -0.43 -19.47
CA GLY A 107 -3.03 -0.46 -20.16
C GLY A 107 -3.19 -0.21 -21.66
N GLU A 108 -2.37 0.68 -22.23
CA GLU A 108 -2.52 1.11 -23.63
C GLU A 108 -2.40 -0.06 -24.63
N ASN A 109 -1.57 -1.05 -24.33
CA ASN A 109 -1.32 -2.20 -25.20
C ASN A 109 -2.16 -3.45 -24.86
N ILE A 110 -2.83 -3.46 -23.71
CA ILE A 110 -3.53 -4.64 -23.18
C ILE A 110 -5.02 -4.40 -22.90
N GLY A 111 -5.47 -3.15 -22.89
CA GLY A 111 -6.83 -2.76 -22.54
C GLY A 111 -7.11 -2.82 -21.04
N TRP A 112 -8.35 -3.19 -20.70
CA TRP A 112 -8.85 -3.18 -19.32
C TRP A 112 -8.32 -4.35 -18.48
N VAL A 113 -7.93 -4.04 -17.24
CA VAL A 113 -7.61 -5.01 -16.19
C VAL A 113 -8.59 -4.82 -15.05
N ASN A 114 -9.37 -5.85 -14.76
CA ASN A 114 -10.40 -5.89 -13.72
C ASN A 114 -9.83 -6.42 -12.40
N PHE A 115 -9.83 -5.58 -11.36
CA PHE A 115 -9.34 -5.95 -10.02
C PHE A 115 -10.37 -6.75 -9.20
N THR A 116 -11.64 -6.74 -9.61
CA THR A 116 -12.66 -7.66 -9.08
C THR A 116 -12.57 -9.05 -9.72
N GLY A 117 -11.78 -9.22 -10.79
CA GLY A 117 -11.74 -10.41 -11.64
C GLY A 117 -11.49 -11.73 -10.89
N GLY A 118 -10.62 -11.73 -9.88
CA GLY A 118 -10.35 -12.90 -9.05
C GLY A 118 -11.56 -13.45 -8.29
N SER A 119 -12.65 -12.67 -8.15
CA SER A 119 -13.92 -13.17 -7.59
C SER A 119 -14.57 -14.25 -8.45
N LEU A 120 -14.22 -14.30 -9.75
CA LEU A 120 -14.71 -15.28 -10.71
C LEU A 120 -13.78 -16.51 -10.83
N ALA A 121 -12.62 -16.48 -10.17
CA ALA A 121 -11.73 -17.64 -10.13
C ALA A 121 -12.37 -18.80 -9.34
N THR A 122 -11.85 -20.02 -9.53
CA THR A 122 -12.29 -21.20 -8.77
C THR A 122 -11.07 -21.89 -8.16
N PRO A 123 -10.85 -21.79 -6.83
CA PRO A 123 -11.64 -21.01 -5.87
C PRO A 123 -11.49 -19.50 -6.10
N ALA A 124 -12.49 -18.72 -5.65
CA ALA A 124 -12.46 -17.27 -5.75
C ALA A 124 -11.31 -16.71 -4.89
N ASN A 125 -10.50 -15.83 -5.49
CA ASN A 125 -9.41 -15.15 -4.79
C ASN A 125 -9.25 -13.72 -5.36
N PRO A 126 -10.14 -12.79 -4.98
CA PRO A 126 -10.14 -11.42 -5.49
C PRO A 126 -8.92 -10.63 -5.03
N ALA A 127 -8.53 -9.65 -5.85
CA ALA A 127 -7.44 -8.74 -5.51
C ALA A 127 -7.79 -7.94 -4.24
N ARG A 128 -6.85 -7.86 -3.32
CA ARG A 128 -7.00 -7.12 -2.06
C ARG A 128 -5.63 -6.74 -1.49
N ILE A 129 -5.61 -5.80 -0.56
CA ILE A 129 -4.48 -5.51 0.31
C ILE A 129 -4.78 -6.13 1.67
N GLU A 130 -3.92 -7.03 2.13
CA GLU A 130 -4.07 -7.76 3.38
C GLU A 130 -2.68 -8.00 3.99
N ALA A 131 -2.54 -7.68 5.29
CA ALA A 131 -1.29 -7.79 6.03
C ALA A 131 -0.11 -7.10 5.30
N GLY A 132 -0.30 -5.82 4.98
CA GLY A 132 0.74 -4.99 4.34
C GLY A 132 1.12 -5.33 2.89
N ARG A 133 0.45 -6.27 2.21
CA ARG A 133 0.75 -6.61 0.81
C ARG A 133 -0.49 -6.82 -0.04
N PHE A 134 -0.30 -6.72 -1.36
CA PHE A 134 -1.29 -7.15 -2.33
C PHE A 134 -1.40 -8.68 -2.31
N ARG A 135 -2.63 -9.17 -2.51
CA ARG A 135 -3.04 -10.58 -2.55
C ARG A 135 -4.09 -10.78 -3.65
N GLY A 136 -4.41 -12.03 -3.96
CA GLY A 136 -5.40 -12.42 -4.96
C GLY A 136 -4.98 -12.19 -6.40
N TYR A 137 -5.99 -12.07 -7.28
CA TYR A 137 -5.80 -11.98 -8.72
C TYR A 137 -6.61 -10.85 -9.36
N ALA A 138 -5.97 -10.18 -10.30
CA ALA A 138 -6.65 -9.33 -11.28
C ALA A 138 -6.73 -10.08 -12.63
N TRP A 139 -7.66 -9.67 -13.49
CA TRP A 139 -7.87 -10.31 -14.79
C TRP A 139 -8.04 -9.28 -15.90
N GLY A 140 -7.39 -9.50 -17.04
CA GLY A 140 -7.63 -8.72 -18.26
C GLY A 140 -7.83 -9.64 -19.46
N GLU A 141 -8.62 -9.21 -20.43
CA GLU A 141 -8.92 -10.01 -21.62
C GLU A 141 -7.67 -10.39 -22.42
N ASN A 142 -6.73 -9.45 -22.56
CA ASN A 142 -5.48 -9.66 -23.29
C ASN A 142 -4.29 -10.06 -22.40
N THR A 143 -4.47 -10.08 -21.07
CA THR A 143 -3.40 -10.42 -20.11
C THR A 143 -3.63 -11.79 -19.46
N GLY A 144 -4.87 -12.25 -19.38
CA GLY A 144 -5.26 -13.37 -18.54
C GLY A 144 -5.16 -12.99 -17.05
N TRP A 145 -4.74 -13.96 -16.23
CA TRP A 145 -4.58 -13.76 -14.79
C TRP A 145 -3.26 -13.04 -14.47
N ILE A 146 -3.37 -11.99 -13.66
CA ILE A 146 -2.25 -11.33 -13.01
C ILE A 146 -2.25 -11.78 -11.55
N ASN A 147 -1.16 -12.43 -11.13
CA ASN A 147 -0.97 -12.96 -9.79
C ASN A 147 -0.37 -11.91 -8.85
N LEU A 148 -1.09 -11.57 -7.79
CA LEU A 148 -0.64 -10.70 -6.70
C LEU A 148 -0.33 -11.49 -5.41
N ASP A 149 -0.61 -12.79 -5.40
CA ASP A 149 -0.61 -13.67 -4.21
C ASP A 149 0.55 -14.67 -4.19
N ASP A 150 1.64 -14.40 -4.90
CA ASP A 150 2.81 -15.28 -4.85
C ASP A 150 3.58 -15.12 -3.51
N PRO A 151 4.07 -16.21 -2.90
CA PRO A 151 4.81 -16.11 -1.64
C PRO A 151 6.17 -15.40 -1.75
N ASN A 152 6.79 -15.37 -2.94
CA ASN A 152 8.14 -14.84 -3.15
C ASN A 152 8.16 -13.60 -4.05
N ILE A 153 7.20 -13.47 -4.98
CA ILE A 153 7.11 -12.35 -5.94
C ILE A 153 5.82 -11.57 -5.63
N PHE A 154 5.92 -10.59 -4.74
CA PHE A 154 4.76 -9.83 -4.31
C PHE A 154 5.00 -8.34 -4.25
N VAL A 155 3.87 -7.62 -4.25
CA VAL A 155 3.82 -6.17 -4.07
C VAL A 155 3.47 -5.92 -2.61
N ALA A 156 4.38 -5.28 -1.87
CA ALA A 156 4.16 -4.86 -0.49
C ALA A 156 4.01 -3.34 -0.42
N LEU A 157 3.26 -2.88 0.57
CA LEU A 157 3.24 -1.47 0.93
C LEU A 157 4.51 -1.13 1.71
N SER A 158 5.04 0.05 1.46
CA SER A 158 6.18 0.58 2.18
C SER A 158 5.77 0.89 3.62
N CYS A 159 6.61 0.45 4.55
CA CYS A 159 6.55 0.82 5.95
C CYS A 159 7.94 1.34 6.34
N PRO A 160 8.26 2.62 6.04
CA PRO A 160 9.60 3.15 6.26
C PRO A 160 10.04 3.06 7.73
N ALA A 161 9.07 3.09 8.66
CA ALA A 161 9.34 3.05 10.08
C ALA A 161 9.56 1.63 10.65
N ASP A 162 9.27 0.55 9.90
CA ASP A 162 9.58 -0.84 10.30
C ASP A 162 10.99 -1.19 9.82
N LEU A 163 11.97 -0.89 10.67
CA LEU A 163 13.38 -0.97 10.29
C LEU A 163 13.95 -2.39 10.44
N ASN A 164 13.28 -3.25 11.21
CA ASN A 164 13.68 -4.64 11.34
C ASN A 164 12.89 -5.59 10.40
N ASN A 165 11.91 -5.05 9.66
CA ASN A 165 11.02 -5.74 8.72
C ASN A 165 10.25 -6.90 9.37
N ASP A 166 9.84 -6.75 10.63
CA ASP A 166 9.06 -7.75 11.36
C ASP A 166 7.54 -7.56 11.23
N GLY A 167 7.10 -6.49 10.55
CA GLY A 167 5.71 -6.15 10.32
C GLY A 167 5.02 -5.50 11.53
N MET A 168 5.74 -5.19 12.60
CA MET A 168 5.19 -4.60 13.83
C MET A 168 5.96 -3.36 14.24
N LEU A 169 5.36 -2.18 14.07
CA LEU A 169 5.92 -0.95 14.65
C LEU A 169 5.93 -1.00 16.17
N ASN A 170 7.14 -1.13 16.74
CA ASN A 170 7.32 -1.23 18.18
C ASN A 170 8.67 -0.62 18.61
N PHE A 171 9.11 -0.93 19.84
CA PHE A 171 10.37 -0.41 20.38
C PHE A 171 11.60 -0.86 19.59
N PHE A 172 11.56 -2.05 18.98
CA PHE A 172 12.66 -2.61 18.22
C PHE A 172 13.01 -1.75 16.99
N ASP A 173 12.03 -1.15 16.31
CA ASP A 173 12.27 -0.21 15.21
C ASP A 173 12.95 1.08 15.66
N VAL A 174 12.48 1.64 16.78
CA VAL A 174 13.10 2.83 17.37
C VAL A 174 14.53 2.51 17.78
N SER A 175 14.78 1.33 18.35
CA SER A 175 16.13 0.90 18.73
C SER A 175 17.03 0.67 17.51
N ALA A 176 16.48 0.17 16.39
CA ALA A 176 17.17 0.01 15.13
C ALA A 176 17.53 1.38 14.53
N PHE A 177 16.58 2.33 14.53
CA PHE A 177 16.79 3.70 14.08
C PHE A 177 17.91 4.38 14.86
N LEU A 178 17.87 4.33 16.19
CA LEU A 178 18.90 4.94 17.04
C LEU A 178 20.28 4.31 16.81
N THR A 179 20.34 3.00 16.59
CA THR A 179 21.58 2.29 16.25
C THR A 179 22.14 2.80 14.93
N ALA A 180 21.33 2.79 13.87
CA ALA A 180 21.67 3.27 12.53
C ALA A 180 22.11 4.74 12.52
N TYR A 181 21.37 5.61 13.21
CA TYR A 181 21.66 7.03 13.33
C TYR A 181 23.02 7.26 14.01
N SER A 182 23.34 6.49 15.05
CA SER A 182 24.62 6.60 15.76
C SER A 182 25.83 6.12 14.95
N SER A 183 25.62 5.20 14.00
CA SER A 183 26.65 4.69 13.10
C SER A 183 26.74 5.44 11.77
N GLY A 184 25.83 6.40 11.49
CA GLY A 184 25.72 7.06 10.20
C GLY A 184 25.33 6.11 9.07
N ASP A 185 24.52 5.09 9.39
CA ASP A 185 23.99 4.16 8.39
C ASP A 185 22.93 4.87 7.54
N PRO A 186 23.00 4.83 6.19
CA PRO A 186 22.02 5.45 5.30
C PRO A 186 20.55 5.09 5.56
N ILE A 187 20.25 3.98 6.24
CA ILE A 187 18.86 3.67 6.63
C ILE A 187 18.26 4.67 7.63
N ALA A 188 19.11 5.44 8.34
CA ALA A 188 18.68 6.51 9.23
C ALA A 188 18.52 7.87 8.53
N ASP A 189 18.87 8.00 7.25
CA ASP A 189 18.64 9.21 6.44
C ASP A 189 17.21 9.17 5.86
N PHE A 190 16.24 9.54 6.71
CA PHE A 190 14.81 9.50 6.36
C PHE A 190 14.40 10.64 5.42
N THR A 191 15.21 11.69 5.31
CA THR A 191 14.97 12.79 4.37
C THR A 191 15.63 12.57 3.01
N GLY A 192 16.61 11.67 2.92
CA GLY A 192 17.36 11.36 1.71
C GLY A 192 18.31 12.48 1.28
N ASP A 193 18.69 13.37 2.21
CA ASP A 193 19.52 14.55 1.92
C ASP A 193 21.02 14.30 2.19
N GLY A 194 21.37 13.12 2.70
CA GLY A 194 22.73 12.71 3.05
C GLY A 194 23.24 13.30 4.37
N LEU A 195 22.41 13.97 5.16
CA LEU A 195 22.78 14.64 6.41
C LEU A 195 22.01 14.09 7.61
N PHE A 196 22.64 13.23 8.42
CA PHE A 196 22.06 12.72 9.67
C PHE A 196 21.84 13.82 10.72
N ASN A 197 20.62 14.34 10.81
CA ASN A 197 20.29 15.45 11.68
C ASN A 197 18.87 15.34 12.28
N PHE A 198 18.42 16.40 12.96
CA PHE A 198 17.10 16.44 13.61
C PHE A 198 15.94 16.18 12.64
N PHE A 199 16.08 16.56 11.37
CA PHE A 199 15.05 16.36 10.36
C PHE A 199 14.78 14.87 10.10
N ASP A 200 15.80 14.00 10.11
CA ASP A 200 15.60 12.55 9.96
C ASP A 200 14.86 11.95 11.15
N VAL A 201 15.21 12.38 12.36
CA VAL A 201 14.49 11.96 13.58
C VAL A 201 13.02 12.38 13.50
N SER A 202 12.76 13.61 13.04
CA SER A 202 11.39 14.09 12.87
C SER A 202 10.63 13.32 11.79
N ALA A 203 11.28 12.97 10.67
CA ALA A 203 10.71 12.20 9.59
C ALA A 203 10.40 10.75 10.00
N PHE A 204 11.32 10.10 10.72
CA PHE A 204 11.08 8.78 11.32
C PHE A 204 9.88 8.81 12.27
N LEU A 205 9.80 9.79 13.18
CA LEU A 205 8.67 9.90 14.11
C LEU A 205 7.34 10.15 13.39
N MET A 206 7.33 10.94 12.32
CA MET A 206 6.14 11.11 11.48
C MET A 206 5.72 9.77 10.86
N ALA A 207 6.65 9.04 10.23
CA ALA A 207 6.38 7.73 9.65
C ALA A 207 5.89 6.72 10.70
N TYR A 208 6.54 6.67 11.87
CA TYR A 208 6.16 5.80 12.97
C TYR A 208 4.76 6.11 13.50
N SER A 209 4.40 7.40 13.62
CA SER A 209 3.08 7.83 14.06
C SER A 209 1.97 7.60 13.03
N ALA A 210 2.33 7.55 11.73
CA ALA A 210 1.40 7.22 10.65
C ALA A 210 0.97 5.75 10.69
N GLY A 211 1.76 4.89 11.34
CA GLY A 211 1.49 3.47 11.42
C GLY A 211 1.92 2.71 10.16
N CYS A 212 1.84 1.38 10.24
CA CYS A 212 2.08 0.51 9.10
C CYS A 212 0.88 -0.41 8.83
N PRO A 213 0.69 -0.82 7.57
CA PRO A 213 -0.50 -1.56 7.14
C PRO A 213 -0.51 -3.03 7.58
#